data_AF-A0A5J5JS83-F1
#
_entry.id   AF-A0A5J5JS83-F1
#
_cell.length_a   1.000
_cell.length_b   1.000
_cell.length_c   1.000
_cell.angle_alpha   90.00
_cell.angle_beta   90.00
_cell.angle_gamma   90.00
#
_symmetry.space_group_name_H-M   'P 1'
#
loop_
_entity.id
_entity.type
_entity.pdbx_description
1 polymer ?
#
loop_
_entity_poly.entity_id
_entity_poly.type
_entity_poly.pdbx_seq_one_letter_code
_entity_poly.pdbx_strand_id
1 'polypeptide(L)'
;MSGQRVHRRLLGVAAATVAIAVGAMALTGCNDESGEAKTRGRDLTALQCPMVETGQNGGVSQYRPAENAFDTAELLGLELAEAREKAARHNCGIIVSREDDKSRPVPIEIDPTRIYVYVADGVVSYIEGVGGGL
;
A
#
# COMPACT_ATOMS: atom_id res chain seq x y z
N MET A 1 -48.54 21.58 -40.00
CA MET A 1 -47.49 21.63 -41.04
C MET A 1 -46.56 22.80 -40.72
N SER A 2 -45.26 22.50 -40.59
CA SER A 2 -44.09 23.41 -40.59
C SER A 2 -44.01 24.46 -39.47
N GLY A 3 -42.92 24.63 -38.72
CA GLY A 3 -41.54 24.24 -38.93
C GLY A 3 -40.65 25.40 -38.43
N GLN A 4 -39.72 25.06 -37.54
CA GLN A 4 -38.60 25.84 -36.97
C GLN A 4 -38.20 27.18 -37.62
N ARG A 5 -37.90 28.17 -36.77
CA ARG A 5 -36.76 29.08 -37.00
C ARG A 5 -35.87 29.11 -35.77
N VAL A 6 -34.79 28.34 -35.85
CA VAL A 6 -33.70 28.31 -34.87
C VAL A 6 -32.75 29.45 -35.20
N HIS A 7 -32.68 30.48 -34.36
CA HIS A 7 -31.67 31.52 -34.48
C HIS A 7 -30.33 31.01 -33.93
N ARG A 8 -29.49 30.51 -34.84
CA ARG A 8 -28.04 30.32 -34.62
C ARG A 8 -27.40 31.66 -34.29
N ARG A 9 -26.86 31.81 -33.08
CA ARG A 9 -25.83 32.83 -32.79
C ARG A 9 -24.46 32.14 -32.81
N LEU A 10 -23.72 32.43 -33.86
CA LEU A 10 -22.28 32.19 -34.00
C LEU A 10 -21.54 33.27 -33.21
N LEU A 11 -20.76 32.86 -32.22
CA LEU A 11 -19.61 33.57 -31.64
C LEU A 11 -18.58 32.46 -31.43
N GLY A 12 -17.46 32.40 -32.15
CA GLY A 12 -16.50 33.48 -32.33
C GLY A 12 -15.28 33.10 -31.49
N VAL A 13 -14.31 32.46 -32.14
CA VAL A 13 -13.08 31.87 -31.60
C VAL A 13 -12.20 32.90 -30.87
N ALA A 14 -11.61 32.51 -29.74
CA ALA A 14 -10.27 32.96 -29.34
C ALA A 14 -9.66 31.95 -28.34
N ALA A 15 -8.96 30.94 -28.86
CA ALA A 15 -8.04 30.13 -28.07
C ALA A 15 -6.77 30.97 -27.83
N ALA A 16 -6.53 31.40 -26.59
CA ALA A 16 -5.29 32.04 -26.21
C ALA A 16 -4.29 30.96 -25.76
N THR A 17 -3.43 30.53 -26.67
CA THR A 17 -2.27 29.68 -26.37
C THR A 17 -1.20 30.53 -25.69
N VAL A 18 -1.07 30.40 -24.37
CA VAL A 18 0.06 30.98 -23.63
C VAL A 18 1.27 30.06 -23.81
N ALA A 19 2.18 30.46 -24.69
CA ALA A 19 3.51 29.88 -24.83
C ALA A 19 4.37 30.33 -23.65
N ILE A 20 4.81 29.38 -22.81
CA ILE A 20 5.84 29.65 -21.80
C ILE A 20 7.19 29.33 -22.43
N ALA A 21 7.97 30.38 -22.62
CA ALA A 21 9.28 30.37 -23.23
C ALA A 21 10.29 29.54 -22.41
N VAL A 22 11.07 28.75 -23.14
CA VAL A 22 12.24 28.02 -22.65
C VAL A 22 13.33 29.03 -22.29
N GLY A 23 13.54 29.23 -20.98
CA GLY A 23 14.69 29.98 -20.45
C GLY A 23 15.81 29.02 -20.07
N ALA A 24 16.79 28.86 -20.96
CA ALA A 24 18.05 28.21 -20.64
C ALA A 24 18.90 29.17 -19.79
N MET A 25 19.11 28.83 -18.51
CA MET A 25 20.21 29.36 -17.72
C MET A 25 21.11 28.21 -17.33
N ALA A 26 22.25 28.13 -18.00
CA ALA A 26 23.37 27.31 -17.58
C ALA A 26 24.00 27.96 -16.34
N LEU A 27 23.96 27.26 -15.21
CA LEU A 27 24.85 27.48 -14.09
C LEU A 27 25.61 26.18 -13.82
N THR A 28 26.85 26.19 -14.29
CA THR A 28 28.04 25.60 -13.66
C THR A 28 27.82 24.57 -12.54
N GLY A 29 28.13 23.31 -12.87
CA GLY A 29 29.01 22.44 -12.08
C GLY A 29 28.61 22.10 -10.65
N CYS A 30 27.94 20.97 -10.49
CA CYS A 30 28.38 19.91 -9.58
C CYS A 30 28.06 18.57 -10.25
N ASN A 31 29.10 17.96 -10.81
CA ASN A 31 29.09 16.62 -11.36
C ASN A 31 29.06 15.63 -10.19
N ASP A 32 27.88 15.12 -9.85
CA ASP A 32 27.77 13.91 -9.03
C ASP A 32 27.05 12.83 -9.85
N GLU A 33 27.88 12.11 -10.61
CA GLU A 33 27.57 10.81 -11.18
C GLU A 33 27.56 9.80 -10.03
N SER A 34 26.53 9.87 -9.20
CA SER A 34 26.27 8.88 -8.15
C SER A 34 24.96 8.21 -8.48
N GLY A 35 25.05 6.98 -8.97
CA GLY A 35 23.93 6.04 -8.99
C GLY A 35 23.49 5.78 -7.56
N GLU A 36 22.72 6.70 -6.99
CA GLU A 36 22.02 6.48 -5.74
C GLU A 36 20.91 5.47 -6.03
N ALA A 37 21.20 4.21 -5.71
CA ALA A 37 20.17 3.30 -5.26
C ALA A 37 19.37 4.08 -4.20
N LYS A 38 18.16 4.51 -4.56
CA LYS A 38 17.23 5.13 -3.61
C LYS A 38 16.97 4.10 -2.54
N THR A 39 17.75 4.13 -1.46
CA THR A 39 17.38 3.49 -0.21
C THR A 39 16.16 4.27 0.25
N ARG A 40 14.97 3.88 -0.24
CA ARG A 40 13.69 4.39 0.26
C ARG A 40 13.77 4.24 1.77
N GLY A 41 13.75 5.35 2.50
CA GLY A 41 13.70 5.32 3.96
C GLY A 41 12.61 4.34 4.37
N ARG A 42 13.01 3.28 5.08
CA ARG A 42 12.08 2.22 5.47
C ARG A 42 11.13 2.81 6.50
N ASP A 43 9.83 2.74 6.22
CA ASP A 43 8.82 3.12 7.20
C ASP A 43 8.94 2.17 8.41
N LEU A 44 9.36 2.73 9.54
CA LEU A 44 9.57 1.99 10.78
C LEU A 44 8.24 1.69 11.51
N THR A 45 7.13 2.25 11.02
CA THR A 45 5.78 2.01 11.55
C THR A 45 5.00 0.99 10.73
N ALA A 46 5.53 0.57 9.56
CA ALA A 46 4.91 -0.43 8.72
C ALA A 46 4.83 -1.78 9.45
N LEU A 47 3.65 -2.39 9.42
CA LEU A 47 3.45 -3.76 9.90
C LEU A 47 4.11 -4.72 8.91
N GLN A 48 5.11 -5.47 9.37
CA GLN A 48 5.89 -6.38 8.53
C GLN A 48 5.65 -7.84 8.90
N CYS A 49 5.75 -8.73 7.91
CA CYS A 49 5.63 -10.17 8.10
C CYS A 49 6.63 -10.91 7.19
N PRO A 50 7.28 -11.99 7.67
CA PRO A 50 7.15 -12.58 9.00
C PRO A 50 8.02 -11.86 10.02
N MET A 51 7.65 -12.03 11.29
CA MET A 51 8.43 -11.57 12.42
C MET A 51 9.26 -12.74 12.98
N VAL A 52 10.40 -12.44 13.62
CA VAL A 52 11.26 -13.41 14.30
C VAL A 52 11.53 -12.94 15.72
N GLU A 53 11.55 -13.88 16.66
CA GLU A 53 11.88 -13.60 18.06
C GLU A 53 13.36 -13.24 18.20
N THR A 54 13.65 -12.26 19.05
CA THR A 54 14.98 -11.64 19.18
C THR A 54 15.51 -11.68 20.61
N GLY A 55 14.72 -12.26 21.52
CA GLY A 55 15.00 -12.35 22.95
C GLY A 55 13.77 -12.00 23.78
N GLN A 56 13.96 -11.89 25.08
CA GLN A 56 12.94 -11.50 26.05
C GLN A 56 13.39 -10.27 26.81
N ASN A 57 12.45 -9.37 27.10
CA ASN A 57 12.67 -8.23 27.97
C ASN A 57 11.55 -8.17 29.00
N GLY A 58 11.90 -8.30 30.28
CA GLY A 58 10.93 -8.32 31.37
C GLY A 58 9.92 -9.48 31.29
N GLY A 59 10.29 -10.61 30.67
CA GLY A 59 9.39 -11.75 30.48
C GLY A 59 8.48 -11.68 29.25
N VAL A 60 8.58 -10.62 28.45
CA VAL A 60 7.86 -10.47 27.18
C VAL A 60 8.80 -10.76 26.01
N SER A 61 8.40 -11.63 25.09
CA SER A 61 9.14 -11.90 23.86
C SER A 61 9.20 -10.66 22.97
N GLN A 62 10.39 -10.36 22.46
CA GLN A 62 10.62 -9.26 21.53
C GLN A 62 10.75 -9.79 20.12
N TYR A 63 10.13 -9.11 19.16
CA TYR A 63 10.15 -9.52 17.76
C TYR A 63 10.73 -8.43 16.87
N ARG A 64 11.38 -8.84 15.77
CA ARG A 64 11.76 -7.95 14.67
C ARG A 64 11.34 -8.57 13.34
N PRO A 65 11.22 -7.78 12.27
CA PRO A 65 10.99 -8.33 10.94
C PRO A 65 12.12 -9.28 10.52
N ALA A 66 11.76 -10.39 9.90
CA ALA A 66 12.71 -11.31 9.28
C ALA A 66 13.42 -10.68 8.06
N GLU A 67 14.50 -11.28 7.59
CA GLU A 67 15.22 -10.80 6.40
C GLU A 67 14.35 -10.80 5.14
N ASN A 68 13.44 -11.77 5.03
CA ASN A 68 12.51 -11.91 3.91
C ASN A 68 11.16 -11.20 4.16
N ALA A 69 11.06 -10.37 5.21
CA ALA A 69 9.82 -9.71 5.55
C ALA A 69 9.41 -8.67 4.50
N PHE A 70 8.10 -8.54 4.31
CA PHE A 70 7.50 -7.55 3.42
C PHE A 70 6.54 -6.64 4.20
N ASP A 71 6.22 -5.49 3.61
CA ASP A 71 5.23 -4.56 4.15
C ASP A 71 3.82 -5.09 3.87
N THR A 72 3.06 -5.36 4.93
CA THR A 72 1.70 -5.91 4.81
C THR A 72 0.73 -4.92 4.16
N ALA A 73 1.04 -3.62 4.11
CA ALA A 73 0.26 -2.64 3.35
C ALA A 73 0.17 -2.99 1.87
N GLU A 74 1.13 -3.75 1.33
CA GLU A 74 1.09 -4.20 -0.06
C GLU A 74 0.01 -5.26 -0.36
N LEU A 75 -0.76 -5.70 0.65
CA LEU A 75 -1.93 -6.57 0.51
C LEU A 75 -3.24 -5.80 0.34
N LEU A 76 -3.27 -4.52 0.71
CA LEU A 76 -4.49 -3.71 0.68
C LEU A 76 -5.04 -3.57 -0.74
N GLY A 77 -6.33 -3.80 -0.91
CA GLY A 77 -7.02 -3.75 -2.20
C GLY A 77 -6.82 -4.99 -3.09
N LEU A 78 -6.02 -5.96 -2.67
CA LEU A 78 -5.92 -7.24 -3.36
C LEU A 78 -7.13 -8.13 -3.04
N GLU A 79 -7.54 -8.92 -4.02
CA GLU A 79 -8.44 -10.06 -3.80
C GLU A 79 -7.83 -11.01 -2.76
N LEU A 80 -8.65 -11.57 -1.87
CA LEU A 80 -8.16 -12.40 -0.77
C LEU A 80 -7.29 -13.58 -1.24
N ALA A 81 -7.62 -14.17 -2.40
CA ALA A 81 -6.82 -15.24 -2.98
C ALA A 81 -5.42 -14.78 -3.40
N GLU A 82 -5.32 -13.62 -4.05
CA GLU A 82 -4.05 -13.03 -4.47
C GLU A 82 -3.22 -12.59 -3.26
N ALA A 83 -3.87 -11.97 -2.27
CA ALA A 83 -3.23 -11.58 -1.02
C ALA A 83 -2.61 -12.79 -0.30
N ARG A 84 -3.34 -13.91 -0.24
CA ARG A 84 -2.85 -15.17 0.34
C ARG A 84 -1.64 -15.71 -0.40
N GLU A 85 -1.67 -15.70 -1.72
CA GLU A 85 -0.53 -16.14 -2.54
C GLU A 85 0.68 -15.24 -2.29
N LYS A 86 0.48 -13.92 -2.23
CA LYS A 86 1.54 -12.95 -1.95
C LYS A 86 2.15 -13.17 -0.57
N ALA A 87 1.35 -13.30 0.48
CA ALA A 87 1.83 -13.57 1.82
C ALA A 87 2.60 -14.90 1.91
N ALA A 88 2.10 -15.95 1.25
CA ALA A 88 2.72 -17.27 1.25
C ALA A 88 4.12 -17.27 0.65
N ARG A 89 4.39 -16.43 -0.38
CA ARG A 89 5.74 -16.25 -0.95
C ARG A 89 6.76 -15.75 0.07
N HIS A 90 6.30 -15.10 1.14
CA HIS A 90 7.12 -14.62 2.26
C HIS A 90 7.03 -15.50 3.51
N ASN A 91 6.45 -16.70 3.42
CA ASN A 91 6.18 -17.59 4.55
C ASN A 91 5.21 -17.00 5.58
N CYS A 92 4.26 -16.17 5.13
CA CYS A 92 3.18 -15.65 5.96
C CYS A 92 1.82 -16.25 5.61
N GLY A 93 0.98 -16.45 6.62
CA GLY A 93 -0.41 -16.86 6.47
C GLY A 93 -1.38 -15.72 6.75
N ILE A 94 -2.47 -15.63 5.99
CA ILE A 94 -3.55 -14.66 6.25
C ILE A 94 -4.68 -15.31 7.05
N ILE A 95 -5.05 -14.66 8.16
CA ILE A 95 -6.24 -14.95 8.95
C ILE A 95 -7.24 -13.82 8.75
N VAL A 96 -8.46 -14.18 8.34
CA VAL A 96 -9.55 -13.20 8.20
C VAL A 96 -10.24 -13.07 9.55
N SER A 97 -10.02 -11.96 10.23
CA SER A 97 -10.63 -11.65 11.53
C SER A 97 -11.97 -10.93 11.41
N ARG A 98 -12.22 -10.30 10.27
CA ARG A 98 -13.51 -9.73 9.90
C ARG A 98 -13.78 -9.90 8.40
N GLU A 99 -15.00 -10.26 8.05
CA GLU A 99 -15.46 -10.40 6.68
C GLU A 99 -16.83 -9.75 6.54
N ASP A 100 -16.96 -8.76 5.65
CA ASP A 100 -18.20 -8.00 5.40
C ASP A 100 -18.86 -7.51 6.70
N ASP A 101 -18.07 -6.79 7.50
CA ASP A 101 -18.43 -6.26 8.83
C ASP A 101 -18.75 -7.29 9.92
N LYS A 102 -18.59 -8.60 9.65
CA LYS A 102 -18.82 -9.67 10.63
C LYS A 102 -17.50 -10.19 11.18
N SER A 103 -17.36 -10.16 12.50
CA SER A 103 -16.19 -10.72 13.17
C SER A 103 -16.15 -12.24 13.01
N ARG A 104 -14.94 -12.80 12.90
CA ARG A 104 -14.68 -14.22 12.73
C ARG A 104 -13.87 -14.74 13.93
N PRO A 105 -14.05 -16.01 14.33
CA PRO A 105 -13.17 -16.61 15.32
C PRO A 105 -11.72 -16.58 14.84
N VAL A 106 -10.82 -16.12 15.70
CA VAL A 106 -9.38 -16.05 15.43
C VAL A 106 -8.59 -16.89 16.44
N PRO A 107 -7.46 -17.48 16.05
CA PRO A 107 -6.56 -18.13 16.99
C PRO A 107 -6.00 -17.13 18.02
N ILE A 108 -5.84 -17.57 19.27
CA ILE A 108 -5.34 -16.76 20.39
C ILE A 108 -3.84 -16.93 20.63
N GLU A 109 -3.21 -17.91 19.99
CA GLU A 109 -1.79 -18.16 20.11
C GLU A 109 -1.00 -17.10 19.33
N ILE A 110 0.15 -16.71 19.90
CA ILE A 110 1.13 -15.88 19.20
C ILE A 110 1.79 -16.73 18.12
N ASP A 111 1.62 -16.32 16.87
CA ASP A 111 2.28 -16.87 15.69
C ASP A 111 2.80 -15.72 14.82
N PRO A 112 4.11 -15.43 14.87
CA PRO A 112 4.73 -14.27 14.20
C PRO A 112 4.70 -14.34 12.67
N THR A 113 4.13 -15.41 12.10
CA THR A 113 3.92 -15.60 10.66
C THR A 113 2.49 -15.33 10.21
N ARG A 114 1.57 -14.99 11.13
CA ARG A 114 0.16 -14.71 10.80
C ARG A 114 -0.10 -13.22 10.63
N ILE A 115 -0.79 -12.88 9.55
CA ILE A 115 -1.33 -11.55 9.25
C ILE A 115 -2.83 -11.60 9.47
N TYR A 116 -3.35 -10.75 10.32
CA TYR A 116 -4.78 -10.62 10.60
C TYR A 116 -5.33 -9.48 9.76
N VAL A 117 -6.38 -9.75 8.99
CA VAL A 117 -6.94 -8.79 8.03
C VAL A 117 -8.45 -8.71 8.12
N TYR A 118 -8.98 -7.55 7.73
CA TYR A 118 -10.39 -7.41 7.40
C TYR A 118 -10.57 -7.52 5.89
N VAL A 119 -11.65 -8.19 5.49
CA VAL A 119 -12.07 -8.37 4.11
C VAL A 119 -13.43 -7.73 3.93
N ALA A 120 -13.59 -6.97 2.85
CA ALA A 120 -14.88 -6.44 2.40
C ALA A 120 -15.02 -6.76 0.92
N ASP A 121 -16.16 -7.35 0.52
CA ASP A 121 -16.45 -7.69 -0.88
C ASP A 121 -15.35 -8.53 -1.55
N GLY A 122 -14.71 -9.44 -0.80
CA GLY A 122 -13.65 -10.33 -1.29
C GLY A 122 -12.24 -9.72 -1.32
N VAL A 123 -12.09 -8.42 -1.08
CA VAL A 123 -10.79 -7.73 -1.07
C VAL A 123 -10.31 -7.40 0.34
N VAL A 124 -8.99 -7.37 0.52
CA VAL A 124 -8.37 -6.95 1.79
C VAL A 124 -8.56 -5.45 1.98
N SER A 125 -9.31 -5.06 3.01
CA SER A 125 -9.67 -3.67 3.28
C SER A 125 -8.85 -3.04 4.41
N TYR A 126 -8.32 -3.85 5.32
CA TYR A 126 -7.55 -3.36 6.47
C TYR A 126 -6.59 -4.45 6.99
N ILE A 127 -5.41 -4.02 7.45
CA ILE A 127 -4.46 -4.88 8.19
C ILE A 127 -4.66 -4.63 9.68
N GLU A 128 -5.15 -5.63 10.39
CA GLU A 128 -5.36 -5.55 11.83
C GLU A 128 -4.05 -5.70 12.60
N GLY A 129 -3.17 -6.61 12.17
CA GLY A 129 -1.91 -6.85 12.85
C GLY A 129 -1.15 -8.05 12.32
N VAL A 130 0.06 -8.25 12.85
CA VAL A 130 0.90 -9.44 12.60
C VAL A 130 1.23 -10.08 13.94
N GLY A 131 1.28 -11.40 14.01
CA GLY A 131 1.68 -12.13 15.22
C GLY A 131 0.53 -12.65 16.07
N GLY A 132 -0.54 -11.86 16.22
CA GLY A 132 -1.65 -12.24 17.12
C GLY A 132 -1.23 -12.31 18.59
N GLY A 133 -2.12 -12.83 19.44
CA GLY A 133 -1.98 -12.84 20.90
C GLY A 133 -2.89 -11.82 21.59
N LEU A 134 -3.39 -12.18 22.78
CA LEU A 134 -4.12 -11.29 23.69
C LEU A 134 -3.16 -10.53 24.62
#